data_AF-A0A497CJ72-F1
#
_entry.id   AF-A0A497CJ72-F1
#
_cell.length_a   1.000
_cell.length_b   1.000
_cell.length_c   1.000
_cell.angle_alpha   90.00
_cell.angle_beta   90.00
_cell.angle_gamma   90.00
#
_symmetry.space_group_name_H-M   'P 1'
#
loop_
_entity.id
_entity.type
_entity.pdbx_description
1 polymer ?
#
loop_
_entity_poly.entity_id
_entity_poly.type
_entity_poly.pdbx_seq_one_letter_code
_entity_poly.pdbx_strand_id
1 'polypeptide(L)'
;MKKKSRKRKQFSRRGILPILGGALFIPYLGFGKSDTNEIIDSGKKEEYQTLLKPDGTAVKVKMSVIHKSKVIKKNLSNKSFLNWLGKKF
;
A
#
# COMPACT_ATOMS: atom_id res chain seq x y z
N MET A 1 -55.62 0.31 37.50
CA MET A 1 -54.70 -0.23 36.47
C MET A 1 -53.26 0.16 36.81
N LYS A 2 -52.38 -0.79 37.15
CA LYS A 2 -50.95 -0.50 37.39
C LYS A 2 -50.25 -0.24 36.05
N LYS A 3 -49.75 0.97 35.83
CA LYS A 3 -48.98 1.32 34.60
C LYS A 3 -47.59 0.67 34.69
N LYS A 4 -47.31 -0.32 33.82
CA LYS A 4 -45.97 -0.91 33.65
C LYS A 4 -45.06 0.12 32.99
N SER A 5 -44.04 0.61 33.69
CA SER A 5 -43.04 1.50 33.11
C SER A 5 -42.18 0.71 32.10
N ARG A 6 -42.11 1.18 30.85
CA ARG A 6 -41.20 0.64 29.84
C ARG A 6 -39.78 1.00 30.27
N LYS A 7 -39.01 0.05 30.80
CA LYS A 7 -37.57 0.23 31.06
C LYS A 7 -36.88 0.51 29.72
N ARG A 8 -36.63 1.79 29.39
CA ARG A 8 -35.78 2.16 28.26
C ARG A 8 -34.37 1.70 28.60
N LYS A 9 -33.77 0.82 27.78
CA LYS A 9 -32.37 0.44 27.91
C LYS A 9 -31.52 1.67 27.62
N GLN A 10 -31.07 2.35 28.67
CA GLN A 10 -30.09 3.42 28.53
C GLN A 10 -28.75 2.78 28.19
N PHE A 11 -28.18 3.15 27.05
CA PHE A 11 -26.83 2.74 26.71
C PHE A 11 -25.87 3.37 27.71
N SER A 12 -25.22 2.53 28.52
CA SER A 12 -24.23 3.00 29.49
C SER A 12 -22.90 3.25 28.77
N ARG A 13 -22.13 4.24 29.25
CA ARG A 13 -20.79 4.54 28.73
C ARG A 13 -19.90 3.29 28.72
N ARG A 14 -20.02 2.44 29.73
CA ARG A 14 -19.28 1.17 29.86
C ARG A 14 -19.71 0.09 28.87
N GLY A 15 -20.93 0.16 28.34
CA GLY A 15 -21.43 -0.78 27.32
C GLY A 15 -21.02 -0.42 25.89
N ILE A 16 -20.77 0.87 25.61
CA ILE A 16 -20.37 1.36 24.28
C ILE A 16 -18.85 1.34 24.10
N LEU A 17 -18.09 1.62 25.17
CA LEU A 17 -16.61 1.70 25.11
C LEU A 17 -15.92 0.46 24.50
N PRO A 18 -16.33 -0.79 24.81
CA PRO A 18 -15.70 -1.98 24.20
C PRO A 18 -15.93 -2.06 22.68
N ILE A 19 -17.12 -1.65 22.22
CA ILE A 19 -17.49 -1.66 20.80
C ILE A 19 -16.72 -0.58 20.05
N LEU A 20 -16.64 0.64 20.62
CA LEU A 20 -15.87 1.75 20.04
C LEU A 20 -14.37 1.44 20.00
N GLY A 21 -13.84 0.84 21.06
CA GLY A 21 -12.44 0.43 21.14
C GLY A 21 -12.10 -0.67 20.14
N GLY A 22 -12.98 -1.66 19.96
CA GLY A 22 -12.78 -2.73 18.97
C GLY A 22 -12.85 -2.23 17.52
N ALA A 23 -13.73 -1.27 17.23
CA ALA A 23 -13.88 -0.72 15.88
C ALA A 23 -12.63 0.04 15.39
N LEU A 24 -11.81 0.59 16.30
CA LEU A 24 -10.54 1.25 15.95
C LEU A 24 -9.50 0.31 15.33
N PHE A 25 -9.63 -1.01 15.53
CA PHE A 25 -8.72 -1.99 14.96
C PHE A 25 -9.13 -2.50 13.57
N ILE A 26 -10.33 -2.16 13.08
CA ILE A 26 -10.83 -2.59 11.76
C ILE A 26 -9.87 -2.24 10.60
N PRO A 27 -9.22 -1.05 10.56
CA PRO A 27 -8.26 -0.74 9.50
C PRO A 27 -7.00 -1.62 9.52
N TYR A 28 -6.67 -2.25 10.65
CA TYR A 28 -5.54 -3.17 10.79
C TYR A 28 -5.87 -4.62 10.43
N LEU A 29 -7.16 -4.98 10.33
CA LEU A 29 -7.58 -6.36 9.99
C LEU A 29 -7.40 -6.74 8.51
N GLY A 30 -6.82 -5.86 7.69
CA GLY A 30 -6.16 -6.25 6.44
C GLY A 30 -6.95 -7.20 5.53
N PHE A 31 -8.12 -6.79 5.06
CA PHE A 31 -8.77 -7.44 3.92
C PHE A 31 -8.04 -7.05 2.63
N GLY A 32 -6.84 -7.60 2.45
CA GLY A 32 -6.05 -7.45 1.24
C GLY A 32 -6.70 -8.22 0.09
N LYS A 33 -7.06 -7.50 -0.96
CA LYS A 33 -7.42 -8.09 -2.25
C LYS A 33 -6.21 -8.88 -2.76
N SER A 34 -6.40 -10.16 -3.08
CA SER A 34 -5.48 -10.85 -3.96
C SER A 34 -5.63 -10.24 -5.35
N ASP A 35 -4.73 -9.32 -5.70
CA ASP A 35 -4.58 -8.87 -7.08
C ASP A 35 -3.99 -10.02 -7.90
N THR A 36 -4.84 -10.99 -8.24
CA THR A 36 -4.57 -11.97 -9.28
C THR A 36 -4.76 -11.27 -10.62
N ASN A 37 -3.87 -10.34 -10.93
CA ASN A 37 -3.61 -9.93 -12.31
C ASN A 37 -2.77 -11.03 -12.98
N GLU A 38 -3.37 -12.21 -13.16
CA GLU A 38 -2.83 -13.22 -14.07
C GLU A 38 -3.14 -12.77 -15.50
N ILE A 39 -2.28 -11.90 -16.02
CA ILE A 39 -2.17 -11.72 -17.46
C ILE A 39 -1.37 -12.92 -17.98
N ILE A 40 -2.11 -13.83 -18.58
CA ILE A 40 -1.60 -14.89 -19.44
C ILE A 40 -0.85 -14.21 -20.60
N ASP A 41 0.44 -14.48 -20.75
CA ASP A 41 1.07 -14.44 -22.07
C ASP A 41 2.03 -15.62 -22.22
N SER A 42 1.86 -16.29 -23.36
CA SER A 42 2.46 -17.55 -23.77
C SER A 42 3.87 -17.35 -24.32
N GLY A 43 4.80 -18.23 -23.92
CA GLY A 43 6.05 -18.47 -24.66
C GLY A 43 7.20 -17.53 -24.33
N LYS A 44 8.00 -17.89 -23.33
CA LYS A 44 9.14 -17.13 -22.76
C LYS A 44 8.67 -15.83 -22.08
N LYS A 45 8.25 -15.97 -20.81
CA LYS A 45 8.01 -14.84 -19.90
C LYS A 45 9.30 -14.03 -19.74
N GLU A 46 9.57 -13.13 -20.67
CA GLU A 46 10.58 -12.11 -20.47
C GLU A 46 10.07 -11.24 -19.32
N GLU A 47 10.69 -11.37 -18.16
CA GLU A 47 10.34 -10.56 -17.00
C GLU A 47 10.74 -9.09 -17.26
N TYR A 48 9.80 -8.18 -17.01
CA TYR A 48 10.02 -6.74 -17.16
C TYR A 48 9.90 -6.05 -15.79
N GLN A 49 10.75 -5.05 -15.56
CA GLN A 49 10.67 -4.17 -14.40
C GLN A 49 10.45 -2.73 -14.86
N THR A 50 9.58 -2.01 -14.16
CA THR A 50 9.37 -0.57 -14.37
C THR A 50 10.45 0.21 -13.61
N LEU A 51 11.20 1.04 -14.32
CA LEU A 51 12.26 1.90 -13.78
C LEU A 51 11.99 3.37 -14.11
N LEU A 52 12.75 4.28 -13.47
CA LEU A 52 12.66 5.72 -13.70
C LEU A 52 13.88 6.24 -14.48
N LYS A 53 13.62 7.10 -15.45
CA LYS A 53 14.64 7.94 -16.10
C LYS A 53 15.06 9.10 -15.19
N PRO A 54 16.21 9.76 -15.46
CA PRO A 54 16.57 11.02 -14.80
C PRO A 54 15.49 12.10 -14.96
N ASP A 55 14.77 12.09 -16.09
CA ASP A 55 13.67 13.04 -16.34
C ASP A 55 12.39 12.73 -15.55
N GLY A 56 12.40 11.66 -14.73
CA GLY A 56 11.26 11.22 -13.93
C GLY A 56 10.20 10.41 -14.68
N THR A 57 10.37 10.16 -15.98
CA THR A 57 9.47 9.30 -16.76
C THR A 57 9.68 7.82 -16.42
N ALA A 58 8.59 7.07 -16.34
CA ALA A 58 8.61 5.62 -16.14
C ALA A 58 8.89 4.87 -17.46
N VAL A 59 9.68 3.80 -17.39
CA VAL A 59 10.04 2.96 -18.54
C VAL A 59 10.04 1.50 -18.13
N LYS A 60 9.57 0.61 -19.01
CA LYS A 60 9.68 -0.84 -18.81
C LYS A 60 11.00 -1.35 -19.38
N VAL A 61 11.77 -2.07 -18.57
CA VAL A 61 13.09 -2.61 -18.94
C VAL A 61 13.11 -4.11 -18.70
N LYS A 62 13.72 -4.87 -19.62
CA LYS A 62 13.90 -6.32 -19.48
C LYS A 62 14.79 -6.64 -18.27
N MET A 63 14.38 -7.63 -17.46
CA MET A 63 15.12 -8.05 -16.26
C MET A 63 16.54 -8.54 -16.59
N SER A 64 16.71 -9.18 -17.76
CA SER A 64 18.02 -9.64 -18.24
C SER A 64 19.05 -8.51 -18.43
N VAL A 65 18.59 -7.29 -18.76
CA VAL A 65 19.46 -6.10 -18.88
C VAL A 65 19.82 -5.58 -17.50
N ILE A 66 18.87 -5.60 -16.56
CA ILE A 66 19.07 -5.13 -15.18
C ILE A 66 20.10 -5.99 -14.45
N HIS A 67 20.02 -7.32 -14.59
CA HIS A 67 21.02 -8.23 -14.01
C HIS A 67 22.44 -8.04 -14.57
N LYS A 68 22.56 -7.59 -15.83
CA LYS A 68 23.85 -7.28 -16.45
C LYS A 68 24.35 -5.86 -16.16
N SER A 69 23.51 -5.02 -15.56
CA SER A 69 23.84 -3.62 -15.31
C SER A 69 24.81 -3.47 -14.13
N LYS A 70 25.63 -2.39 -14.17
CA LYS A 70 26.53 -2.05 -13.09
C LYS A 70 25.86 -1.09 -12.12
N VAL A 71 25.83 -1.44 -10.84
CA VAL A 71 25.38 -0.52 -9.79
C VAL A 71 26.45 0.55 -9.56
N ILE A 72 26.12 1.81 -9.84
CA ILE A 72 27.04 2.95 -9.70
C ILE A 72 27.13 3.41 -8.24
N LYS A 73 25.99 3.52 -7.54
CA LYS A 73 25.93 3.95 -6.15
C LYS A 73 24.80 3.23 -5.42
N LYS A 74 25.13 2.50 -4.37
CA LYS A 74 24.16 1.86 -3.47
C LYS A 74 23.70 2.88 -2.42
N ASN A 75 22.47 2.74 -1.93
CA ASN A 75 21.90 3.51 -0.80
C ASN A 75 21.99 5.03 -0.96
N LEU A 76 21.35 5.57 -2.01
CA LEU A 76 21.27 7.00 -2.26
C LEU A 76 20.34 7.70 -1.24
N SER A 77 20.73 8.89 -0.75
CA SER A 77 19.84 9.74 0.05
C SER A 77 18.80 10.45 -0.82
N ASN A 78 17.64 10.79 -0.25
CA ASN A 78 16.56 11.48 -0.98
C ASN A 78 17.05 12.78 -1.64
N LYS A 79 17.86 13.57 -0.93
CA LYS A 79 18.46 14.79 -1.49
C LYS A 79 19.32 14.51 -2.72
N SER A 80 20.14 13.46 -2.67
CA SER A 80 21.00 13.06 -3.79
C SER A 80 20.19 12.50 -4.96
N PHE A 81 19.12 11.74 -4.67
CA PHE A 81 18.22 11.18 -5.67
C PHE A 81 17.42 12.26 -6.41
N LEU A 82 16.86 13.23 -5.68
CA LEU A 82 16.10 14.34 -6.26
C LEU A 82 16.99 15.26 -7.11
N ASN A 83 18.22 15.52 -6.64
CA ASN A 83 19.23 16.22 -7.45
C ASN A 83 19.56 15.46 -8.74
N TRP A 84 19.68 14.13 -8.67
CA TRP A 84 19.90 13.30 -9.87
C TRP A 84 18.71 13.33 -10.83
N LEU A 85 17.48 13.43 -10.32
CA LEU A 85 16.27 13.63 -11.11
C LEU A 85 16.08 15.07 -11.65
N GLY A 86 17.04 15.97 -11.43
CA GLY A 86 16.94 17.38 -11.83
C GLY A 86 15.88 18.18 -11.08
N LYS A 87 15.25 17.61 -10.04
CA LYS A 87 14.26 18.29 -9.19
C LYS A 87 14.99 18.92 -8.01
N LYS A 88 15.42 20.18 -8.19
CA LYS A 88 15.98 20.99 -7.09
C LYS A 88 14.83 21.53 -6.24
N PHE A 89 14.92 21.32 -4.93
CA PHE A 89 14.11 22.01 -3.91
C PHE A 89 14.95 23.12 -3.29
#